data_AF-A0A941FGW8-F1
#
_entry.id   AF-A0A941FGW8-F1
#
_cell.length_a   1.000
_cell.length_b   1.000
_cell.length_c   1.000
_cell.angle_alpha   90.00
_cell.angle_beta   90.00
_cell.angle_gamma   90.00
#
_symmetry.space_group_name_H-M   'P 1'
#
loop_
_entity.id
_entity.type
_entity.pdbx_description
1 polymer ?
#
loop_
_entity_poly.entity_id
_entity_poly.type
_entity_poly.pdbx_seq_one_letter_code
_entity_poly.pdbx_strand_id
1 'polypeptide(L)'
;MKRENLYTICHFIHISCSIYCFSIEPQTFESYLTSVYWVLTTLATVGFGDYAPVTDLGKAFTIGLYITGIGLVSLFIGKIIKSVYLIEKRKVGGKNEIYR
;
A
#
# COMPACT_ATOMS: atom_id res chain seq x y z
N MET A 1 2.74 -15.10 -11.11
CA MET A 1 2.99 -13.66 -10.95
C MET A 1 4.42 -13.45 -10.45
N LYS A 2 5.32 -12.87 -11.26
CA LYS A 2 6.72 -12.63 -10.86
C LYS A 2 6.77 -11.59 -9.71
N ARG A 3 7.82 -11.66 -8.88
CA ARG A 3 7.97 -10.86 -7.63
C ARG A 3 7.87 -9.35 -7.88
N GLU A 4 8.36 -8.94 -9.05
CA GLU A 4 8.38 -7.56 -9.56
C GLU A 4 6.97 -6.97 -9.78
N ASN A 5 5.97 -7.79 -10.12
CA ASN A 5 4.67 -7.27 -10.56
C ASN A 5 3.85 -6.64 -9.43
N LEU A 6 3.95 -7.14 -8.20
CA LEU A 6 3.13 -6.63 -7.10
C LEU A 6 3.48 -5.18 -6.76
N TYR A 7 4.77 -4.84 -6.69
CA TYR A 7 5.20 -3.48 -6.34
C TYR A 7 4.76 -2.49 -7.43
N THR A 8 4.89 -2.88 -8.70
CA THR A 8 4.40 -2.09 -9.83
C THR A 8 2.88 -1.88 -9.77
N ILE A 9 2.11 -2.92 -9.46
CA ILE A 9 0.65 -2.82 -9.29
C ILE A 9 0.30 -1.89 -8.13
N CYS A 10 0.98 -1.99 -6.99
CA CYS A 10 0.75 -1.11 -5.84
C CYS A 10 1.02 0.36 -6.20
N HIS A 11 2.12 0.62 -6.92
CA HIS A 11 2.46 1.97 -7.40
C HIS A 11 1.41 2.51 -8.36
N PHE A 12 0.92 1.69 -9.29
CA PHE A 12 -0.10 2.08 -10.25
C PHE A 12 -1.44 2.39 -9.57
N ILE A 13 -1.86 1.55 -8.61
CA ILE A 13 -3.06 1.79 -7.80
C ILE A 13 -2.92 3.10 -7.02
N HIS A 14 -1.75 3.34 -6.40
CA HIS A 14 -1.49 4.54 -5.62
C HIS A 14 -1.63 5.82 -6.44
N ILE A 15 -0.98 5.86 -7.62
CA ILE A 15 -1.04 7.00 -8.53
C ILE A 15 -2.47 7.22 -9.02
N SER A 16 -3.17 6.15 -9.41
CA SER A 16 -4.55 6.23 -9.90
C SER A 16 -5.50 6.75 -8.83
N CYS A 17 -5.37 6.28 -7.58
CA CYS A 17 -6.17 6.75 -6.46
C CYS A 17 -5.91 8.23 -6.13
N SER A 18 -4.64 8.66 -6.16
CA SER A 18 -4.26 10.05 -5.87
C SER A 18 -4.82 11.01 -6.94
N ILE A 19 -4.70 10.65 -8.22
CA ILE A 19 -5.25 11.44 -9.34
C ILE A 19 -6.77 11.54 -9.21
N TYR A 20 -7.45 10.41 -8.97
CA TYR A 20 -8.91 10.39 -8.86
C TYR A 20 -9.38 11.22 -7.66
N CYS A 21 -8.73 11.07 -6.50
CA CYS A 21 -9.04 11.82 -5.29
C CYS A 21 -8.86 13.33 -5.49
N PHE A 22 -7.77 13.77 -6.12
CA PHE A 22 -7.55 15.16 -6.48
C PHE A 22 -8.64 15.70 -7.42
N SER A 23 -9.12 14.89 -8.36
CA SER A 23 -10.16 15.29 -9.32
C SER A 23 -11.54 15.44 -8.70
N ILE A 24 -11.89 14.66 -7.66
CA ILE A 24 -13.22 14.71 -7.02
C ILE A 24 -13.28 15.68 -5.83
N GLU A 25 -12.13 16.06 -5.29
CA GLU A 25 -11.99 16.92 -4.10
C GLU A 25 -11.01 18.10 -4.32
N PRO A 26 -11.17 18.90 -5.39
CA PRO A 26 -10.20 19.94 -5.76
C PRO A 26 -10.14 21.11 -4.75
N GLN A 27 -11.16 21.27 -3.90
CA GLN A 27 -11.16 22.31 -2.84
C GLN A 27 -10.49 21.83 -1.54
N THR A 28 -10.42 20.51 -1.34
CA THR A 28 -9.82 19.89 -0.14
C THR A 28 -8.32 19.70 -0.35
N PHE A 29 -7.91 19.26 -1.55
CA PHE A 29 -6.51 19.02 -1.89
C PHE A 29 -5.97 20.19 -2.71
N GLU A 30 -5.19 21.07 -2.07
CA GLU A 30 -4.61 22.26 -2.69
C GLU A 30 -3.68 21.96 -3.88
N SER A 31 -3.08 20.78 -3.89
CA SER A 31 -2.25 20.31 -5.00
C SER A 31 -2.32 18.79 -5.15
N TYR A 32 -1.93 18.29 -6.33
CA TYR A 32 -1.78 16.85 -6.52
C TYR A 32 -0.89 16.20 -5.45
N LEU A 33 0.17 16.89 -5.01
CA LEU A 33 1.06 16.38 -3.96
C LEU A 33 0.34 16.20 -2.62
N THR A 34 -0.58 17.10 -2.25
CA THR A 34 -1.39 16.93 -1.02
C THR A 34 -2.31 15.71 -1.11
N SER A 35 -2.85 15.40 -2.29
CA SER A 35 -3.64 14.18 -2.50
C SER A 35 -2.79 12.90 -2.40
N VAL A 36 -1.59 12.90 -2.98
CA VAL A 36 -0.62 11.79 -2.88
C VAL A 36 -0.22 11.58 -1.42
N TYR A 37 0.09 12.66 -0.70
CA TYR A 37 0.41 12.63 0.72
C TYR A 37 -0.73 12.02 1.54
N TRP A 38 -1.96 12.47 1.30
CA TRP A 38 -3.13 11.95 2.00
C TRP A 38 -3.38 10.46 1.72
N VAL A 39 -3.29 10.03 0.46
CA VAL A 39 -3.45 8.60 0.11
C VAL A 39 -2.34 7.76 0.75
N LEU A 40 -1.09 8.23 0.75
CA LEU A 40 0.04 7.52 1.41
C LEU A 40 -0.19 7.37 2.91
N THR A 41 -0.52 8.45 3.59
CA THR A 41 -0.71 8.46 5.06
C THR A 41 -1.92 7.63 5.47
N THR A 42 -2.96 7.61 4.64
CA THR A 42 -4.15 6.77 4.82
C THR A 42 -3.82 5.28 4.64
N LEU A 43 -3.15 4.90 3.55
CA LEU A 43 -2.79 3.51 3.28
C LEU A 43 -1.77 2.96 4.28
N ALA A 44 -0.86 3.82 4.74
CA ALA A 44 0.08 3.50 5.82
C ALA A 44 -0.59 3.49 7.20
N THR A 45 -1.90 3.75 7.29
CA THR A 45 -2.67 3.82 8.55
C THR A 45 -2.16 4.85 9.55
N VAL A 46 -1.43 5.87 9.09
CA VAL A 46 -0.92 6.96 9.92
C VAL A 46 -2.03 7.97 10.21
N GLY A 47 -2.71 8.47 9.16
CA GLY A 47 -3.90 9.31 9.28
C GLY A 47 -3.74 10.57 10.14
N PHE A 48 -2.90 11.53 9.72
CA PHE A 48 -2.66 12.77 10.47
C PHE A 48 -3.91 13.65 10.67
N GLY A 49 -4.90 13.55 9.78
CA GLY A 49 -6.18 14.27 9.89
C GLY A 49 -6.14 15.73 9.44
N ASP A 50 -5.03 16.16 8.83
CA ASP A 50 -4.85 17.46 8.21
C ASP A 50 -5.57 17.60 6.87
N TYR A 51 -5.68 16.50 6.11
CA TYR A 51 -6.50 16.39 4.90
C TYR A 51 -7.46 15.21 5.01
N ALA A 52 -8.69 15.37 4.49
CA ALA A 52 -9.65 14.29 4.31
C ALA A 52 -10.77 14.71 3.35
N PRO A 53 -11.23 13.84 2.43
CA PRO A 53 -12.39 14.11 1.58
C PRO A 53 -13.64 14.45 2.41
N VAL A 54 -14.28 15.57 2.09
CA VAL A 54 -15.45 16.07 2.83
C VAL A 54 -16.76 15.88 2.08
N THR A 55 -16.71 15.74 0.75
CA THR A 55 -17.86 15.47 -0.10
C THR A 55 -18.35 14.04 0.05
N ASP A 56 -19.62 13.79 -0.21
CA ASP A 56 -20.19 12.44 -0.12
C ASP A 56 -19.55 11.48 -1.12
N LEU A 57 -19.22 11.97 -2.31
CA LEU A 57 -18.48 11.21 -3.33
C LEU A 57 -17.06 10.86 -2.85
N GLY A 58 -16.36 11.84 -2.28
CA GLY A 58 -15.04 11.66 -1.70
C GLY A 58 -15.02 10.66 -0.55
N LYS A 59 -16.02 10.71 0.34
CA LYS A 59 -16.21 9.74 1.43
C LYS A 59 -16.49 8.33 0.89
N ALA A 60 -17.36 8.20 -0.11
CA ALA A 60 -17.65 6.91 -0.73
C ALA A 60 -16.40 6.27 -1.37
N PHE A 61 -15.58 7.07 -2.06
CA PHE A 61 -14.28 6.63 -2.58
C PHE A 61 -13.34 6.20 -1.44
N THR A 62 -13.27 7.00 -0.37
CA THR A 62 -12.42 6.74 0.79
C THR A 62 -12.74 5.40 1.46
N ILE A 63 -14.01 5.02 1.54
CA ILE A 63 -14.42 3.71 2.06
C ILE A 63 -13.80 2.56 1.24
N GLY A 64 -13.84 2.66 -0.09
CA GLY A 64 -13.18 1.69 -0.98
C GLY A 64 -11.66 1.68 -0.84
N LEU A 65 -11.06 2.85 -0.63
CA LEU A 65 -9.62 3.01 -0.39
C LEU A 65 -9.19 2.29 0.90
N TYR A 66 -9.97 2.36 1.98
CA TYR A 66 -9.67 1.68 3.24
C TYR A 66 -9.62 0.15 3.08
N ILE A 67 -10.60 -0.43 2.39
CA ILE A 67 -10.64 -1.88 2.13
C ILE A 67 -9.40 -2.29 1.32
N THR A 68 -9.06 -1.50 0.30
CA THR A 68 -7.88 -1.74 -0.53
C THR A 68 -6.59 -1.64 0.28
N GLY A 69 -6.48 -0.66 1.18
CA GLY A 69 -5.31 -0.45 2.03
C GLY A 69 -5.01 -1.65 2.93
N ILE A 70 -6.02 -2.19 3.60
CA ILE A 70 -5.86 -3.39 4.45
C ILE A 70 -5.37 -4.58 3.62
N GLY A 71 -5.94 -4.76 2.42
CA GLY A 71 -5.51 -5.80 1.49
C GLY A 71 -4.04 -5.65 1.07
N LEU A 72 -3.62 -4.43 0.71
CA LEU A 72 -2.24 -4.14 0.32
C LEU A 72 -1.26 -4.41 1.45
N VAL A 73 -1.51 -3.90 2.65
CA VAL A 73 -0.65 -4.13 3.83
C VAL A 73 -0.48 -5.63 4.11
N SER A 74 -1.57 -6.40 4.01
CA SER A 74 -1.54 -7.85 4.19
C SER A 74 -0.60 -8.56 3.19
N LEU A 75 -0.59 -8.10 1.93
CA LEU A 75 0.31 -8.64 0.90
C LEU A 75 1.78 -8.31 1.17
N PHE A 76 2.07 -7.11 1.68
CA PHE A 76 3.43 -6.74 2.10
C PHE A 76 3.92 -7.61 3.25
N ILE A 77 3.10 -7.79 4.30
CA ILE A 77 3.42 -8.65 5.45
C ILE A 77 3.69 -10.09 4.99
N GLY A 78 2.80 -10.66 4.17
CA GLY A 78 2.97 -12.02 3.65
C GLY A 78 4.28 -12.21 2.85
N LYS A 79 4.70 -11.19 2.10
CA LYS A 79 5.99 -11.20 1.40
C LYS A 79 7.19 -11.18 2.34
N ILE A 80 7.13 -10.35 3.39
CA ILE A 80 8.20 -10.27 4.40
C ILE A 80 8.35 -11.62 5.10
N ILE A 81 7.23 -12.19 5.57
CA ILE A 81 7.23 -13.52 6.23
C ILE A 81 7.85 -14.57 5.32
N LYS A 82 7.42 -14.65 4.06
CA LYS A 82 7.99 -15.59 3.09
C LYS A 82 9.49 -15.36 2.87
N SER A 83 9.93 -14.10 2.81
CA SER A 83 11.36 -13.77 2.64
C SER A 83 12.18 -14.26 3.83
N VAL A 84 11.73 -13.99 5.06
CA VAL A 84 12.37 -14.45 6.30
C VAL A 84 12.40 -15.98 6.35
N TYR A 85 11.28 -16.64 6.07
CA TYR A 85 11.19 -18.10 6.02
C TYR A 85 12.17 -18.72 5.02
N LEU A 86 12.33 -18.13 3.84
CA LEU A 86 13.28 -18.62 2.84
C LEU A 86 14.74 -18.43 3.27
N ILE A 87 15.05 -17.35 3.99
CA ILE A 87 16.38 -17.13 4.57
C ILE A 87 16.68 -18.21 5.62
N GLU A 88 15.71 -18.51 6.48
CA GLU A 88 15.86 -19.55 7.51
C GLU A 88 16.01 -20.95 6.89
N LYS A 89 15.15 -21.30 5.92
CA LYS A 89 15.24 -22.57 5.19
C LYS A 89 16.60 -22.76 4.50
N ARG A 90 17.19 -21.70 3.94
CA ARG A 90 18.54 -21.74 3.35
C ARG A 90 19.62 -22.00 4.39
N LYS A 91 19.54 -21.37 5.58
CA LYS A 91 20.51 -21.58 6.67
C LYS A 91 20.45 -23.00 7.22
N VAL A 92 19.25 -23.56 7.41
CA VAL A 92 19.05 -24.93 7.91
C VAL A 92 19.45 -25.96 6.85
N GLY A 93 19.04 -25.76 5.59
CA GLY A 93 19.42 -26.64 4.48
C GLY A 93 20.94 -26.73 4.29
N GLY A 94 21.65 -25.59 4.34
CA GLY A 94 23.11 -25.56 4.21
C GLY A 94 23.85 -26.20 5.39
N LYS A 95 23.28 -26.19 6.60
CA LYS A 95 23.84 -26.96 7.73
C LYS A 95 23.73 -28.46 7.47
N ASN A 96 22.58 -28.95 7.02
CA ASN A 96 22.34 -30.38 6.81
C ASN A 96 23.21 -31.02 5.72
N GLU A 97 23.68 -30.24 4.74
CA GLU A 97 24.63 -30.70 3.71
C GLU A 97 26.08 -30.79 4.22
N ILE A 98 26.46 -30.01 5.24
CA ILE A 98 27.81 -30.04 5.84
C ILE A 98 27.98 -31.24 6.80
N TYR A 99 26.88 -31.76 7.36
CA TYR A 99 26.88 -32.92 8.28
C TYR A 99 26.61 -34.27 7.60
N ARG A 100 26.59 -34.32 6.26
CA ARG A 100 26.58 -35.54 5.46
C ARG A 100 27.92 -35.72 4.76
#